data_AF-A0A9X5XIJ3-F1
#
_entry.id   AF-A0A9X5XIJ3-F1
#
_cell.length_a   1.000
_cell.length_b   1.000
_cell.length_c   1.000
_cell.angle_alpha   90.00
_cell.angle_beta   90.00
_cell.angle_gamma   90.00
#
_symmetry.space_group_name_H-M   'P 1'
#
loop_
_entity.id
_entity.type
_entity.pdbx_description
1 polymer ?
#
loop_
_entity_poly.entity_id
_entity_poly.type
_entity_poly.pdbx_seq_one_letter_code
_entity_poly.pdbx_strand_id
1 'polypeptide(L)'
;VIRDVGATDVPEIVVINKADAADPLVLQRLMRIEKRSIAVSARTGMNMDQLLALIDNELPRPSVEIEALVPYTHGRLVARAHSEGEVISEEHTPEGTLLKVRVHEELAADLAPYVPAPVAL
;
A
#
# COMPACT_ATOMS: atom_id res chain seq x y z
N VAL A 1 -4.52 -22.78 1.17
CA VAL A 1 -5.69 -21.88 1.18
C VAL A 1 -5.36 -20.43 0.80
N ILE A 2 -4.12 -20.06 0.43
CA ILE A 2 -3.84 -18.82 -0.36
C ILE A 2 -3.11 -19.12 -1.69
N ARG A 3 -2.43 -20.27 -1.81
CA ARG A 3 -1.80 -20.72 -3.06
C ARG A 3 -2.75 -20.97 -4.25
N ASP A 4 -4.07 -21.04 -4.02
CA ASP A 4 -5.04 -21.35 -5.09
C ASP A 4 -5.59 -20.12 -5.82
N VAL A 5 -5.17 -18.90 -5.46
CA VAL A 5 -5.73 -17.64 -6.01
C VAL A 5 -4.75 -16.86 -6.91
N GLY A 6 -3.63 -17.48 -7.33
CA GLY A 6 -2.73 -16.89 -8.33
C GLY A 6 -1.95 -15.64 -7.90
N ALA A 7 -1.97 -15.28 -6.62
CA ALA A 7 -1.22 -14.15 -6.06
C ALA A 7 0.21 -14.58 -5.68
N THR A 8 1.05 -14.90 -6.67
CA THR A 8 2.43 -15.37 -6.42
C THR A 8 3.40 -14.24 -6.04
N ASP A 9 3.00 -12.97 -6.25
CA ASP A 9 3.86 -11.79 -6.10
C ASP A 9 3.44 -10.83 -4.97
N VAL A 10 2.49 -11.21 -4.11
CA VAL A 10 2.07 -10.35 -2.99
C VAL A 10 2.94 -10.65 -1.75
N PRO A 11 3.55 -9.65 -1.10
CA PRO A 11 4.25 -9.83 0.17
C PRO A 11 3.33 -10.48 1.21
N GLU A 12 3.72 -11.64 1.74
CA GLU A 12 2.96 -12.38 2.75
C GLU A 12 3.68 -12.38 4.11
N ILE A 13 2.92 -12.19 5.19
CA ILE A 13 3.38 -12.34 6.58
C ILE A 13 2.55 -13.45 7.24
N VAL A 14 3.20 -14.50 7.75
CA VAL A 14 2.51 -15.60 8.43
C VAL A 14 2.34 -15.27 9.91
N VAL A 15 1.09 -15.16 10.37
CA VAL A 15 0.79 -14.82 11.78
C VAL A 15 0.40 -16.07 12.56
N ILE A 16 1.23 -16.49 13.52
CA ILE A 16 0.94 -17.61 14.42
C ILE A 16 0.24 -17.06 15.66
N ASN A 17 -1.09 -17.03 15.61
CA ASN A 17 -1.91 -16.53 16.71
C ASN A 17 -2.09 -17.57 17.84
N LYS A 18 -2.48 -17.10 19.03
CA LYS A 18 -2.68 -17.87 20.27
C LYS A 18 -1.39 -18.39 20.90
N ALA A 19 -0.30 -17.65 20.76
CA ALA A 19 0.99 -17.99 21.37
C ALA A 19 0.92 -18.15 22.91
N ASP A 20 -0.07 -17.53 23.57
CA ASP A 20 -0.32 -17.66 25.01
C ASP A 20 -0.76 -19.06 25.46
N ALA A 21 -1.34 -19.85 24.55
CA ALA A 21 -1.86 -21.19 24.84
C ALA A 21 -1.06 -22.31 24.16
N ALA A 22 -0.02 -21.96 23.40
CA ALA A 22 0.77 -22.90 22.63
C ALA A 22 1.95 -23.46 23.44
N ASP A 23 2.30 -24.73 23.19
CA ASP A 23 3.54 -25.31 23.71
C ASP A 23 4.75 -24.57 23.10
N PRO A 24 5.71 -24.09 23.92
CA PRO A 24 6.88 -23.37 23.44
C PRO A 24 7.72 -24.12 22.39
N LEU A 25 7.83 -25.44 22.50
CA LEU A 25 8.58 -26.28 21.55
C LEU A 25 7.86 -26.35 20.20
N VAL A 26 6.54 -26.42 20.20
CA VAL A 26 5.71 -26.40 18.99
C VAL A 26 5.81 -25.03 18.32
N LEU A 27 5.72 -23.94 19.09
CA LEU A 27 5.85 -22.58 18.58
C LEU A 27 7.21 -22.34 17.94
N GLN A 28 8.29 -22.75 18.61
CA GLN A 28 9.65 -22.67 18.07
C GLN A 28 9.81 -23.49 16.78
N ARG A 29 9.18 -24.67 16.68
CA ARG A 29 9.24 -25.49 15.48
C ARG A 29 8.52 -24.80 14.32
N LEU A 30 7.34 -24.24 14.55
CA LEU A 30 6.57 -23.51 13.54
C LEU A 30 7.35 -22.29 13.03
N MET A 31 7.92 -21.50 13.92
CA MET A 31 8.72 -20.32 13.54
C MET A 31 10.00 -20.67 12.77
N ARG A 32 10.56 -21.88 12.95
CA ARG A 32 11.71 -22.35 12.13
C ARG A 32 11.29 -22.78 10.73
N ILE A 33 10.09 -23.32 10.58
CA ILE A 33 9.56 -23.76 9.28
C ILE A 33 9.12 -22.54 8.47
N GLU A 34 8.38 -21.64 9.10
CA GLU A 34 7.86 -20.42 8.48
C GLU A 34 8.78 -19.24 8.76
N LYS A 35 9.76 -19.02 7.86
CA LYS A 35 10.82 -18.02 8.06
C LYS A 35 10.31 -16.57 8.11
N ARG A 36 9.15 -16.28 7.54
CA ARG A 36 8.50 -14.96 7.53
C ARG A 36 7.25 -14.97 8.42
N SER A 37 7.43 -15.41 9.66
CA SER A 37 6.34 -15.53 10.63
C SER A 37 6.56 -14.75 11.92
N ILE A 38 5.45 -14.36 12.54
CA ILE A 38 5.42 -13.73 13.87
C ILE A 38 4.42 -14.47 14.76
N ALA A 39 4.85 -14.77 15.98
CA ALA A 39 3.97 -15.32 17.01
C ALA A 39 3.28 -14.20 17.76
N VAL A 40 1.96 -14.26 17.87
CA VAL A 40 1.15 -13.24 18.56
C VAL A 40 0.11 -13.87 19.48
N SER A 41 -0.40 -13.10 20.42
CA SER A 41 -1.66 -13.42 21.10
C SER A 41 -2.59 -12.22 21.04
N ALA A 42 -3.62 -12.35 20.22
CA ALA A 42 -4.69 -11.36 20.18
C ALA A 42 -5.44 -11.24 21.53
N ARG A 43 -5.37 -12.27 22.39
CA ARG A 43 -6.02 -12.27 23.71
C ARG A 43 -5.24 -11.46 24.73
N THR A 44 -3.92 -11.62 24.78
CA THR A 44 -3.07 -10.96 25.77
C THR A 44 -2.44 -9.67 25.26
N GLY A 45 -2.51 -9.42 23.94
CA GLY A 45 -1.84 -8.30 23.28
C GLY A 45 -0.37 -8.60 22.94
N MET A 46 0.13 -9.80 23.23
CA MET A 46 1.52 -10.18 22.94
C MET A 46 1.84 -9.96 21.46
N ASN A 47 2.92 -9.19 21.23
CA ASN A 47 3.52 -8.92 19.91
C ASN A 47 2.60 -8.23 18.89
N MET A 48 1.48 -7.65 19.33
CA MET A 48 0.57 -6.93 18.44
C MET A 48 1.19 -5.65 17.86
N ASP A 49 1.95 -4.89 18.66
CA ASP A 49 2.65 -3.68 18.17
C ASP A 49 3.71 -4.02 17.11
N GLN A 50 4.38 -5.16 17.29
CA GLN A 50 5.38 -5.64 16.33
C GLN A 50 4.71 -6.13 15.05
N LEU A 51 3.54 -6.76 15.15
CA LEU A 51 2.74 -7.13 13.99
C LEU A 51 2.30 -5.88 13.21
N LEU A 52 1.81 -4.84 13.90
CA LEU A 52 1.43 -3.58 13.26
C LEU A 52 2.63 -2.92 12.56
N ALA A 53 3.78 -2.84 13.23
CA ALA A 53 4.99 -2.28 12.64
C ALA A 53 5.48 -3.08 11.41
N LEU A 54 5.33 -4.41 11.42
CA LEU A 54 5.65 -5.24 10.25
C LEU A 54 4.70 -4.96 9.09
N ILE A 55 3.39 -4.84 9.36
CA ILE A 55 2.40 -4.47 8.35
C ILE A 55 2.74 -3.09 7.76
N ASP A 56 2.99 -2.08 8.60
CA ASP A 56 3.31 -0.72 8.15
C ASP A 56 4.57 -0.64 7.27
N ASN A 57 5.56 -1.51 7.51
CA ASN A 57 6.76 -1.57 6.68
C ASN A 57 6.56 -2.28 5.34
N GLU A 58 5.60 -3.21 5.28
CA GLU A 58 5.29 -4.00 4.07
C GLU A 58 4.19 -3.35 3.22
N LEU A 59 3.42 -2.43 3.77
CA LEU A 59 2.47 -1.64 3.00
C LEU A 59 3.24 -0.86 1.91
N PRO A 60 2.86 -1.02 0.63
CA PRO A 60 3.43 -0.20 -0.42
C PRO A 60 3.21 1.26 -0.05
N ARG A 61 4.25 2.08 -0.14
CA ARG A 61 4.10 3.54 -0.01
C ARG A 61 3.81 4.13 -1.37
N PRO A 62 2.94 5.14 -1.49
CA PRO A 62 2.82 5.87 -2.74
C PRO A 62 4.20 6.47 -3.04
N SER A 63 4.83 6.02 -4.11
CA SER A 63 6.22 6.37 -4.46
C SER A 63 6.32 7.08 -5.80
N VAL A 64 5.24 7.09 -6.59
CA VAL A 64 5.23 7.69 -7.91
C VAL A 64 4.74 9.12 -7.79
N GLU A 65 5.66 10.06 -7.93
CA GLU A 65 5.35 11.48 -8.09
C GLU A 65 4.99 11.74 -9.56
N ILE A 66 3.79 12.25 -9.81
CA ILE A 66 3.27 12.54 -11.15
C ILE A 66 2.62 13.92 -11.18
N GLU A 67 2.80 14.61 -12.29
CA GLU A 67 2.13 15.87 -12.60
C GLU A 67 1.17 15.64 -13.77
N ALA A 68 -0.12 15.91 -13.56
CA ALA A 68 -1.18 15.58 -14.51
C ALA A 68 -2.22 16.70 -14.60
N LEU A 69 -2.59 17.08 -15.82
CA LEU A 69 -3.67 18.03 -16.10
C LEU A 69 -4.98 17.27 -16.35
N VAL A 70 -5.76 17.08 -15.29
CA VAL A 70 -6.98 16.27 -15.33
C VAL A 70 -8.18 17.12 -15.79
N PRO A 71 -8.84 16.81 -16.92
CA PRO A 71 -10.02 17.54 -17.36
C PRO A 71 -11.16 17.42 -16.34
N TYR A 72 -12.02 18.45 -16.25
CA TYR A 72 -13.15 18.45 -15.31
C TYR A 72 -14.13 17.28 -15.50
N THR A 73 -14.16 16.68 -16.70
CA THR A 73 -14.94 15.46 -17.00
C THR A 73 -14.43 14.22 -16.25
N HIS A 74 -13.19 14.24 -15.75
CA HIS A 74 -12.54 13.15 -15.03
C HIS A 74 -12.28 13.48 -13.56
N GLY A 75 -13.12 14.32 -12.93
CA GLY A 75 -12.98 14.72 -11.51
C GLY A 75 -12.91 13.57 -10.51
N ARG A 76 -13.36 12.36 -10.87
CA ARG A 76 -13.15 11.15 -10.05
C ARG A 76 -11.66 10.85 -9.81
N LEU A 77 -10.79 11.12 -10.78
CA LEU A 77 -9.34 10.92 -10.62
C LEU A 77 -8.75 11.92 -9.62
N VAL A 78 -9.20 13.18 -9.66
CA VAL A 78 -8.83 14.20 -8.66
C VAL A 78 -9.26 13.76 -7.26
N ALA A 79 -10.51 13.31 -7.10
CA ALA A 79 -11.01 12.81 -5.82
C ALA A 79 -10.21 11.59 -5.31
N ARG A 80 -9.84 10.65 -6.20
CA ARG A 80 -8.97 9.52 -5.84
C ARG A 80 -7.58 9.96 -5.42
N ALA A 81 -7.00 10.97 -6.09
CA ALA A 81 -5.70 11.50 -5.72
C ALA A 81 -5.71 12.11 -4.31
N HIS A 82 -6.82 12.75 -3.91
CA HIS A 82 -7.02 13.24 -2.54
C HIS A 82 -7.24 12.13 -1.50
N SER A 83 -7.86 11.01 -1.87
CA SER A 83 -8.17 9.92 -0.91
C SER A 83 -7.08 8.85 -0.80
N GLU A 84 -6.39 8.55 -1.89
CA GLU A 84 -5.43 7.45 -2.01
C GLU A 84 -3.97 7.96 -2.16
N GLY A 85 -3.77 9.28 -2.27
CA GLY A 85 -2.47 9.89 -2.54
C GLY A 85 -2.09 11.01 -1.58
N GLU A 86 -0.89 11.53 -1.80
CA GLU A 86 -0.38 12.74 -1.15
C GLU A 86 -0.34 13.87 -2.20
N VAL A 87 -1.23 14.85 -2.07
CA VAL A 87 -1.30 16.00 -2.99
C VAL A 87 -0.22 17.02 -2.61
N ILE A 88 0.71 17.26 -3.52
CA ILE A 88 1.82 18.21 -3.36
C ILE A 88 1.38 19.61 -3.79
N SER A 89 0.67 19.71 -4.91
CA SER A 89 0.05 20.97 -5.37
C SER A 89 -1.15 20.72 -6.27
N GLU A 90 -2.06 21.70 -6.30
CA GLU A 90 -3.25 21.70 -7.13
C GLU A 90 -3.50 23.11 -7.69
N GLU A 91 -3.68 23.20 -9.00
CA GLU A 91 -4.01 24.45 -9.70
C GLU A 91 -5.20 24.23 -10.65
N HIS A 92 -6.16 25.15 -10.63
CA HIS A 92 -7.32 25.12 -11.52
C HIS A 92 -7.05 25.97 -12.76
N THR A 93 -7.05 25.31 -13.92
CA THR A 93 -6.83 25.94 -15.24
C THR A 93 -8.13 25.93 -16.05
N PRO A 94 -8.19 26.66 -17.17
CA PRO A 94 -9.33 26.56 -18.09
C PRO A 94 -9.54 25.14 -18.65
N GLU A 95 -8.47 24.36 -18.81
CA GLU A 95 -8.49 23.02 -19.42
C GLU A 95 -8.78 21.90 -18.41
N GLY A 96 -8.57 22.15 -17.12
CA GLY A 96 -8.77 21.16 -16.05
C GLY A 96 -8.03 21.50 -14.76
N THR A 97 -7.86 20.51 -13.89
CA THR A 97 -7.08 20.62 -12.65
C THR A 97 -5.68 20.07 -12.86
N LEU A 98 -4.67 20.93 -12.77
CA LEU A 98 -3.27 20.54 -12.75
C LEU A 98 -2.91 20.05 -11.35
N LEU A 99 -2.58 18.78 -11.24
CA LEU A 99 -2.29 18.09 -9.99
C LEU A 99 -0.85 17.62 -9.99
N LYS A 100 -0.11 17.94 -8.93
CA LYS A 100 1.14 17.29 -8.59
C LYS A 100 0.90 16.41 -7.36
N VAL A 101 1.03 15.11 -7.52
CA VAL A 101 0.62 14.14 -6.49
C VAL A 101 1.62 12.99 -6.40
N ARG A 102 1.73 12.41 -5.21
CA ARG A 102 2.43 11.15 -4.98
C ARG A 102 1.39 10.05 -4.73
N VAL A 103 1.38 9.05 -5.59
CA VAL A 103 0.36 7.97 -5.59
C VAL A 103 1.00 6.60 -5.81
N HIS A 104 0.20 5.54 -5.66
CA HIS A 104 0.59 4.18 -6.05
C HIS A 104 0.64 4.01 -7.57
N GLU A 105 1.33 2.98 -8.04
CA GLU A 105 1.51 2.69 -9.47
C GLU A 105 0.20 2.60 -10.25
N GLU A 106 -0.85 2.03 -9.65
CA GLU A 106 -2.18 1.90 -10.28
C GLU A 106 -2.77 3.28 -10.62
N LEU A 107 -2.85 4.17 -9.63
CA LEU A 107 -3.39 5.53 -9.85
C LEU A 107 -2.44 6.39 -10.68
N ALA A 108 -1.12 6.17 -10.60
CA ALA A 108 -0.17 6.80 -11.50
C ALA A 108 -0.41 6.41 -12.97
N ALA A 109 -0.72 5.13 -13.23
CA ALA A 109 -1.05 4.66 -14.57
C ALA A 109 -2.37 5.27 -15.08
N ASP A 110 -3.37 5.42 -14.21
CA ASP A 110 -4.63 6.12 -14.53
C ASP A 110 -4.40 7.61 -14.84
N LEU A 111 -3.40 8.25 -14.21
CA LEU A 111 -3.06 9.66 -14.40
C LEU A 111 -2.09 9.90 -15.58
N ALA A 112 -1.33 8.88 -15.99
CA ALA A 112 -0.32 8.97 -17.06
C ALA A 112 -0.82 9.58 -18.40
N PRO A 113 -2.07 9.30 -18.87
CA PRO A 113 -2.59 9.90 -20.09
C PRO A 113 -2.77 11.42 -20.03
N TYR A 114 -2.75 12.00 -18.83
CA TYR A 114 -2.98 13.43 -18.58
C TYR A 114 -1.69 14.19 -18.24
N VAL A 115 -0.53 13.53 -18.35
CA VAL A 115 0.76 14.20 -18.15
C VAL A 115 0.94 15.25 -19.25
N PRO A 116 1.10 16.54 -18.91
CA PRO A 116 1.31 17.57 -19.90
C PRO A 116 2.62 17.31 -20.65
N ALA A 117 2.63 17.57 -21.95
CA ALA A 117 3.85 17.46 -22.73
C ALA A 117 4.94 18.37 -22.13
N PRO A 118 6.20 17.93 -22.07
CA PRO A 118 7.27 18.78 -21.57
C PRO A 118 7.31 20.07 -22.39
N VAL A 119 7.21 21.20 -21.71
CA VAL A 119 7.40 22.51 -22.34
C VAL A 119 8.88 22.56 -22.74
N ALA A 120 9.15 22.36 -24.03
CA ALA A 120 10.48 22.58 -24.58
C ALA A 120 10.84 24.06 -24.40
N LEU A 121 11.79 24.34 -23.52
CA LEU A 121 12.45 25.64 -23.39
C LEU A 121 13.43 25.87 -24.55
#